data_AF-A0A0Q0CTC6-F1
#
_entry.id   AF-A0A0Q0CTC6-F1
#
_cell.length_a   1.000
_cell.length_b   1.000
_cell.length_c   1.000
_cell.angle_alpha   90.00
_cell.angle_beta   90.00
_cell.angle_gamma   90.00
#
_symmetry.space_group_name_H-M   'P 1'
#
loop_
_entity.id
_entity.type
_entity.pdbx_description
1 polymer ?
#
loop_
_entity_poly.entity_id
_entity_poly.type
_entity_poly.pdbx_seq_one_letter_code
_entity_poly.pdbx_strand_id
1 'polypeptide(L)' 'MKDWKSKGLKEPAKESEWVKINNKYVRFQKVNGQMMEIVPIKK' A
#
# COMPACT_ATOMS: atom_id res chain seq x y z
N MET A 1 5.04 -1.44 -4.87
CA MET A 1 4.46 -0.49 -5.86
C MET A 1 5.17 0.86 -5.74
N LYS A 2 5.83 1.35 -6.79
CA LYS A 2 6.58 2.64 -6.75
C LYS A 2 5.67 3.86 -7.02
N ASP A 3 4.55 3.66 -7.70
CA ASP A 3 3.62 4.71 -8.11
C ASP A 3 2.61 5.13 -7.03
N TRP A 4 2.87 4.79 -5.76
CA TRP A 4 1.98 5.13 -4.65
C TRP A 4 1.71 6.64 -4.56
N LYS A 5 2.73 7.44 -4.88
CA LYS A 5 2.65 8.92 -4.88
C LYS A 5 1.63 9.42 -5.90
N SER A 6 1.61 8.86 -7.11
CA SER A 6 0.66 9.22 -8.16
C SER A 6 -0.77 8.76 -7.88
N LYS A 7 -0.96 7.84 -6.92
CA LYS A 7 -2.28 7.35 -6.49
C LYS A 7 -2.83 8.11 -5.27
N GLY A 8 -2.11 9.13 -4.77
CA GLY A 8 -2.48 9.86 -3.57
C GLY A 8 -2.39 9.00 -2.29
N LEU A 9 -1.61 7.91 -2.34
CA LEU A 9 -1.37 7.08 -1.17
C LEU A 9 -0.28 7.72 -0.31
N LYS A 10 -0.31 7.44 0.99
CA LYS A 10 0.72 7.89 1.91
C LYS A 10 2.06 7.21 1.60
N GLU A 11 3.14 7.89 1.93
CA GLU A 11 4.47 7.29 1.87
C GLU A 11 4.47 6.00 2.70
N PRO A 12 4.87 4.86 2.10
CA PRO A 12 5.04 3.65 2.87
C PRO A 12 6.19 3.83 3.86
N ALA A 13 6.05 3.31 5.08
CA ALA A 13 7.14 3.34 6.05
C ALA A 13 8.40 2.64 5.48
N LYS A 14 9.57 2.90 6.07
CA LYS A 14 10.89 2.43 5.62
C LYS A 14 10.94 0.93 5.27
N GLU A 15 10.14 0.13 5.97
CA GLU A 15 10.03 -1.32 5.79
C GLU A 15 8.61 -1.78 5.42
N SER A 16 7.85 -0.89 4.79
CA SER A 16 6.52 -1.18 4.26
C SER A 16 6.51 -0.96 2.76
N GLU A 17 5.56 -1.59 2.08
CA GLU A 17 5.33 -1.36 0.67
C GLU A 17 3.84 -1.39 0.36
N TRP A 18 3.43 -0.57 -0.60
CA TRP A 18 2.11 -0.69 -1.19
C TRP A 18 2.07 -1.83 -2.19
N VAL A 19 1.09 -2.69 -2.05
CA VAL A 19 0.75 -3.74 -3.01
C VAL A 19 -0.68 -3.52 -3.49
N LYS A 20 -0.94 -3.79 -4.76
CA LYS A 20 -2.31 -3.76 -5.30
C LYS A 20 -2.86 -5.18 -5.22
N ILE A 21 -3.92 -5.36 -4.44
CA ILE A 21 -4.61 -6.65 -4.31
C ILE A 21 -6.05 -6.44 -4.73
N ASN A 22 -6.49 -7.17 -5.77
CA ASN A 22 -7.80 -7.00 -6.40
C ASN A 22 -8.03 -5.53 -6.82
N ASN A 23 -8.97 -4.86 -6.15
CA ASN A 23 -9.35 -3.48 -6.41
C ASN A 23 -9.04 -2.55 -5.23
N LYS A 24 -8.01 -2.91 -4.44
CA LYS A 24 -7.58 -2.16 -3.25
C LYS A 24 -6.06 -2.04 -3.25
N TYR A 25 -5.56 -0.92 -2.75
CA TYR A 25 -4.16 -0.76 -2.36
C TYR A 25 -4.03 -1.21 -0.92
N VAL A 26 -3.11 -2.12 -0.65
CA VAL A 26 -2.83 -2.62 0.70
C VAL A 26 -1.40 -2.24 1.05
N ARG A 27 -1.22 -1.58 2.20
CA ARG A 27 0.10 -1.31 2.74
C ARG A 27 0.50 -2.50 3.57
N PHE A 28 1.55 -3.17 3.13
CA PHE A 28 2.08 -4.37 3.77
C PHE A 28 3.41 -4.04 4.42
N GLN A 29 3.58 -4.38 5.70
CA GLN A 29 4.85 -4.27 6.40
C GLN A 29 5.68 -5.52 6.12
N LYS A 30 6.83 -5.36 5.47
CA LYS A 30 7.69 -6.49 5.07
C LYS A 30 8.32 -7.21 6.26
N VAL A 31 8.57 -6.49 7.35
CA VAL A 31 9.27 -7.01 8.54
C VAL A 31 8.42 -8.02 9.29
N ASN A 32 7.17 -7.67 9.58
CA ASN A 32 6.27 -8.49 10.40
C ASN A 32 5.21 -9.22 9.56
N GLY A 33 5.22 -9.04 8.24
CA GLY A 33 4.22 -9.62 7.35
C GLY A 33 2.80 -9.09 7.57
N GLN A 34 2.65 -7.91 8.15
CA GLN A 34 1.37 -7.40 8.64
C GLN A 34 0.75 -6.39 7.67
N MET A 35 -0.56 -6.48 7.45
CA MET A 35 -1.32 -5.50 6.68
C MET A 35 -1.59 -4.27 7.56
N MET A 36 -1.00 -3.14 7.18
CA MET A 36 -1.08 -1.89 7.93
C MET A 36 -2.29 -1.06 7.51
N GLU A 37 -2.62 -1.03 6.22
CA GLU A 37 -3.63 -0.11 5.68
C GLU A 37 -4.26 -0.68 4.41
N ILE A 38 -5.55 -0.43 4.21
CA ILE A 38 -6.28 -0.87 3.01
C ILE A 38 -7.06 0.32 2.46
N VAL A 39 -6.74 0.71 1.23
CA VAL A 39 -7.36 1.84 0.54
C VAL A 39 -8.09 1.31 -0.70
N PRO A 40 -9.41 1.50 -0.83
CA PRO A 40 -10.12 1.11 -2.05
C PRO A 40 -9.67 1.95 -3.24
N ILE A 41 -9.50 1.31 -4.39
CA ILE A 41 -9.26 2.00 -5.66
C ILE A 41 -10.61 2.52 -6.13
N LYS A 42 -10.83 3.83 -6.02
CA LYS A 42 -11.99 4.47 -6.66
C LYS A 42 -11.82 4.34 -8.18
N LYS A 43 -12.89 3.85 -8.82
CA LYS A 43 -12.97 3.61 -10.25
C LYS A 43 -13.18 4.92 -10.99
#